data_AF-A0A1J3DT57-F1
#
_entry.id   AF-A0A1J3DT57-F1
#
_cell.length_a   1.000
_cell.length_b   1.000
_cell.length_c   1.000
_cell.angle_alpha   90.00
_cell.angle_beta   90.00
_cell.angle_gamma   90.00
#
_symmetry.space_group_name_H-M   'P 1'
#
loop_
_entity.id
_entity.type
_entity.pdbx_description
1 polymer ?
#
loop_
_entity_poly.entity_id
_entity_poly.type
_entity_poly.pdbx_seq_one_letter_code
_entity_poly.pdbx_strand_id
1 'polypeptide(L)'
;AHSRCATQSNVWDGKELEGVPEDIEQVLDPFVEISDGVIEHFLHEHHHLRIDEDTNRDYDENKLCQACVMPIYCGNFYSCMKCDFILHQTCANLARKIDHPSHAHPLTLVSEHGEIIGTGVSCTACPWLCTGFFYRCGDGRCHFKVH
;
A
#
# COMPACT_ATOMS: atom_id res chain seq x y z
N ALA A 1 32.43 7.58 12.63
CA ALA A 1 32.33 6.15 12.92
C ALA A 1 30.87 5.72 12.73
N HIS A 2 30.58 4.89 11.72
CA HIS A 2 29.23 4.35 11.46
C HIS A 2 29.21 2.81 11.60
N SER A 3 30.04 2.25 12.47
CA SER A 3 30.27 0.80 12.58
C SER A 3 29.12 0.00 13.22
N ARG A 4 28.04 0.65 13.65
CA ARG A 4 26.89 0.00 14.31
C ARG A 4 25.58 0.13 13.55
N CYS A 5 25.55 0.74 12.37
CA CYS A 5 24.29 0.95 11.63
C CYS A 5 23.63 -0.37 11.21
N ALA A 6 24.41 -1.36 10.78
CA ALA A 6 23.90 -2.67 10.38
C ALA A 6 23.39 -3.52 11.56
N THR A 7 23.78 -3.18 12.80
CA THR A 7 23.37 -3.92 14.01
C THR A 7 22.37 -3.15 14.87
N GLN A 8 21.81 -2.05 14.37
CA GLN A 8 20.73 -1.37 15.08
C GLN A 8 19.46 -2.23 15.01
N SER A 9 18.72 -2.30 16.11
CA SER A 9 17.55 -3.17 16.24
C SER A 9 16.37 -2.82 15.32
N ASN A 10 16.36 -1.62 14.75
CA ASN A 10 15.42 -1.24 13.69
C ASN A 10 15.84 -1.78 12.32
N VAL A 11 17.13 -2.01 12.09
CA VAL A 11 17.68 -2.53 10.82
C VAL A 11 17.83 -4.05 10.85
N TRP A 12 18.17 -4.64 12.00
CA TRP A 12 18.40 -6.07 12.15
C TRP A 12 17.68 -6.60 13.39
N ASP A 13 16.98 -7.73 13.23
CA ASP A 13 16.20 -8.39 14.29
C ASP A 13 17.05 -9.29 15.21
N GLY A 14 18.35 -9.38 14.96
CA GLY A 14 19.28 -10.18 15.75
C GLY A 14 19.33 -11.66 15.36
N LYS A 15 18.62 -12.09 14.31
CA LYS A 15 18.67 -13.47 13.82
C LYS A 15 19.75 -13.65 12.76
N GLU A 16 20.57 -14.67 12.94
CA GLU A 16 21.54 -15.12 11.95
C GLU A 16 20.85 -16.07 10.97
N LEU A 17 20.88 -15.75 9.69
CA LEU A 17 20.22 -16.52 8.62
C LEU A 17 21.22 -17.35 7.79
N GLU A 18 22.45 -17.51 8.28
CA GLU A 18 23.46 -18.34 7.59
C GLU A 18 22.96 -19.79 7.47
N GLY A 19 22.88 -20.29 6.23
CA GLY A 19 22.39 -21.64 5.94
C GLY A 19 20.86 -21.79 5.98
N VAL A 20 20.12 -20.72 6.25
CA VAL A 20 18.66 -20.69 6.05
C VAL A 20 18.41 -20.44 4.55
N PRO A 21 17.67 -21.32 3.85
CA PRO A 21 17.29 -21.04 2.47
C PRO A 21 16.43 -19.78 2.43
N GLU A 22 16.75 -18.87 1.50
CA GLU A 22 15.89 -17.72 1.24
C GLU A 22 14.53 -18.24 0.76
N ASP A 23 13.48 -17.90 1.49
CA ASP A 23 12.12 -18.11 1.00
C ASP A 23 11.96 -17.25 -0.25
N ILE A 24 11.70 -17.89 -1.40
CA ILE A 24 11.41 -17.17 -2.63
C ILE A 24 10.10 -16.41 -2.41
N GLU A 25 10.19 -15.11 -2.14
CA GLU A 25 9.01 -14.29 -2.02
C GLU A 25 8.20 -14.37 -3.32
N GLN A 26 6.96 -14.84 -3.21
CA GLN A 26 6.05 -14.80 -4.33
C GLN A 26 5.76 -13.32 -4.62
N VAL A 27 6.24 -12.85 -5.77
CA VAL A 27 5.89 -11.53 -6.30
C VAL A 27 4.41 -11.59 -6.67
N LEU A 28 3.56 -11.16 -5.75
CA LEU A 28 2.11 -11.11 -5.96
C LEU A 28 1.77 -9.78 -6.63
N ASP A 29 1.20 -9.86 -7.82
CA ASP A 29 0.76 -8.67 -8.57
C ASP A 29 -0.31 -7.90 -7.78
N PRO A 30 -0.26 -6.56 -7.73
CA PRO A 30 -1.25 -5.76 -7.01
C PRO A 30 -2.70 -5.95 -7.51
N PHE A 31 -2.89 -6.36 -8.75
CA PHE A 31 -4.19 -6.65 -9.32
C PHE A 31 -4.08 -7.66 -10.45
N VAL A 32 -5.22 -8.22 -10.85
CA VAL A 32 -5.34 -9.04 -12.05
C VAL A 32 -6.14 -8.27 -13.09
N GLU A 33 -5.66 -8.20 -14.32
CA GLU A 33 -6.42 -7.67 -15.45
C GLU A 33 -7.42 -8.71 -15.94
N ILE A 34 -8.72 -8.41 -15.86
CA ILE A 34 -9.81 -9.33 -16.24
C ILE A 34 -10.19 -9.13 -17.72
N SER A 35 -10.11 -7.88 -18.19
CA SER A 35 -10.31 -7.49 -19.58
C SER A 35 -9.61 -6.15 -19.82
N ASP A 36 -9.53 -5.72 -21.08
CA ASP A 36 -8.87 -4.47 -21.49
C ASP A 36 -9.27 -3.27 -20.58
N GLY A 37 -8.32 -2.82 -19.77
CA GLY A 37 -8.50 -1.70 -18.84
C GLY A 37 -9.42 -1.97 -17.64
N VAL A 38 -9.71 -3.23 -17.31
CA VAL A 38 -10.54 -3.63 -16.16
C VAL A 38 -9.76 -4.56 -15.24
N ILE A 39 -9.65 -4.19 -13.97
CA ILE A 39 -8.82 -4.89 -12.99
C ILE A 39 -9.62 -5.36 -11.77
N GLU A 40 -9.20 -6.48 -11.19
CA GLU A 40 -9.55 -6.92 -9.85
C GLU A 40 -8.41 -6.56 -8.90
N HIS A 41 -8.63 -5.55 -8.05
CA HIS A 41 -7.62 -5.08 -7.11
C HIS A 41 -7.74 -5.84 -5.79
N PHE A 42 -6.61 -6.32 -5.23
CA PHE A 42 -6.61 -7.19 -4.04
C PHE A 42 -7.18 -6.55 -2.76
N LEU A 43 -7.19 -5.22 -2.67
CA LEU A 43 -7.84 -4.48 -1.57
C LEU A 43 -9.30 -4.12 -1.87
N HIS A 44 -9.83 -4.56 -3.01
CA HIS A 44 -11.19 -4.29 -3.46
C HIS A 44 -11.73 -5.45 -4.33
N GLU A 45 -11.65 -6.68 -3.85
CA GLU A 45 -11.94 -7.90 -4.63
C GLU A 45 -13.41 -8.05 -5.03
N HIS A 46 -14.34 -7.39 -4.34
CA HIS A 46 -15.79 -7.56 -4.60
C HIS A 46 -16.26 -6.90 -5.90
N HIS A 47 -15.56 -5.88 -6.37
CA HIS A 47 -15.92 -5.14 -7.56
C HIS A 47 -14.70 -4.90 -8.44
N HIS A 48 -14.94 -4.81 -9.75
CA HIS A 48 -13.86 -4.51 -10.68
C HIS A 48 -13.76 -3.00 -10.89
N LEU A 49 -12.51 -2.53 -11.02
CA LEU A 49 -12.23 -1.16 -11.38
C LEU A 49 -11.95 -1.09 -12.89
N ARG A 50 -12.39 -0.01 -13.52
CA ARG A 50 -12.13 0.30 -14.91
C ARG A 50 -11.23 1.53 -15.00
N ILE A 51 -10.27 1.50 -15.91
CA ILE A 51 -9.43 2.65 -16.22
C ILE A 51 -10.27 3.73 -16.90
N ASP A 52 -10.11 4.95 -16.42
CA ASP A 52 -10.63 6.16 -17.00
C ASP A 52 -9.43 6.95 -17.55
N GLU A 53 -9.41 7.08 -18.87
CA GLU A 53 -8.36 7.75 -19.65
C GLU A 53 -8.77 9.16 -20.09
N ASP A 54 -9.92 9.67 -19.61
CA ASP A 54 -10.37 11.00 -19.98
C ASP A 54 -9.46 12.06 -19.35
N THR A 55 -8.63 12.65 -20.20
CA THR A 55 -7.69 13.72 -19.84
C THR A 55 -8.31 15.11 -19.93
N ASN A 56 -9.54 15.23 -20.44
CA ASN A 56 -10.23 16.50 -20.70
C ASN A 56 -11.41 16.75 -19.74
N ARG A 57 -11.49 15.96 -18.67
CA ARG A 57 -12.51 16.10 -17.63
C ARG A 57 -12.33 17.35 -16.78
N ASP A 58 -13.45 17.89 -16.34
CA ASP A 58 -13.47 18.94 -15.33
C ASP A 58 -12.92 18.40 -14.01
N TYR A 59 -12.15 19.24 -13.31
CA TYR A 59 -11.65 18.93 -11.97
C TYR A 59 -12.81 18.75 -10.99
N ASP A 60 -12.84 17.61 -10.30
CA ASP A 60 -13.81 17.30 -9.26
C ASP A 60 -13.07 17.04 -7.94
N GLU A 61 -13.21 17.98 -7.00
CA GLU A 61 -12.58 17.91 -5.68
C GLU A 61 -13.08 16.73 -4.83
N ASN A 62 -14.23 16.14 -5.19
CA ASN A 62 -14.80 15.00 -4.47
C ASN A 62 -14.23 13.67 -4.94
N LYS A 63 -13.52 13.63 -6.09
CA LYS A 63 -12.86 12.41 -6.56
C LYS A 63 -11.52 12.25 -5.87
N LEU A 64 -11.52 11.56 -4.74
CA LEU A 64 -10.33 11.25 -3.96
C LEU A 64 -9.85 9.82 -4.22
N CYS A 65 -8.54 9.66 -4.39
CA CYS A 65 -7.90 8.35 -4.43
C CYS A 65 -7.95 7.71 -3.04
N GLN A 66 -8.44 6.47 -2.95
CA GLN A 66 -8.58 5.74 -1.69
C GLN A 66 -7.25 5.28 -1.10
N ALA A 67 -6.18 5.26 -1.90
CA ALA A 67 -4.85 4.88 -1.43
C ALA A 67 -4.08 6.06 -0.81
N CYS A 68 -4.03 7.21 -1.47
CA CYS A 68 -3.23 8.35 -1.01
C CYS A 68 -4.08 9.49 -0.42
N VAL A 69 -5.41 9.40 -0.50
CA VAL A 69 -6.37 10.40 -0.01
C VAL A 69 -6.17 11.78 -0.66
N MET A 70 -5.61 11.79 -1.87
CA MET A 70 -5.42 13.00 -2.67
C MET A 70 -6.43 13.06 -3.82
N PRO A 71 -6.85 14.26 -4.24
CA PRO A 71 -7.72 14.42 -5.40
C PRO A 71 -7.13 13.85 -6.69
N ILE A 72 -8.00 13.38 -7.58
CA ILE A 72 -7.61 13.03 -8.94
C ILE A 72 -7.55 14.30 -9.80
N TYR A 73 -6.37 14.92 -9.85
CA TYR A 73 -6.16 16.14 -10.64
C TYR A 73 -6.04 15.90 -12.15
N CYS A 74 -5.23 14.92 -12.55
CA CYS A 74 -4.94 14.62 -13.95
C CYS A 74 -4.46 13.18 -14.13
N GLY A 75 -4.39 12.74 -15.38
CA GLY A 75 -3.91 11.42 -15.77
C GLY A 75 -4.94 10.30 -15.58
N ASN A 76 -4.51 9.08 -15.88
CA ASN A 76 -5.37 7.91 -15.83
C ASN A 76 -5.58 7.45 -14.38
N PHE A 77 -6.77 6.95 -14.10
CA PHE A 77 -7.13 6.43 -12.79
C PHE A 77 -8.10 5.28 -12.96
N TYR A 78 -8.15 4.42 -11.96
CA TYR A 78 -9.10 3.32 -11.90
C TYR A 78 -10.31 3.74 -11.07
N SER A 79 -11.51 3.57 -11.61
CA SER A 79 -12.77 3.80 -10.90
C SER A 79 -13.53 2.49 -10.79
N CYS A 80 -14.04 2.20 -9.60
CA CYS A 80 -14.94 1.08 -9.41
C CYS A 80 -16.24 1.28 -10.19
N MET A 81 -16.75 0.20 -10.78
CA MET A 81 -17.99 0.24 -11.56
C MET A 81 -19.27 0.19 -10.70
N LYS A 82 -19.14 0.02 -9.38
CA LYS A 82 -20.27 -0.21 -8.46
C LYS A 82 -20.30 0.70 -7.24
N CYS A 83 -19.19 1.37 -6.89
CA CYS A 83 -19.11 2.30 -5.78
C CYS A 83 -18.06 3.40 -6.06
N ASP A 84 -17.93 4.37 -5.16
CA ASP A 84 -17.03 5.53 -5.30
C ASP A 84 -15.56 5.21 -5.01
N PHE A 85 -15.16 3.94 -5.10
CA PHE A 85 -13.78 3.52 -4.89
C PHE A 85 -12.93 3.89 -6.11
N ILE A 86 -11.95 4.76 -5.90
CA ILE A 86 -11.11 5.37 -6.93
C ILE A 86 -9.64 5.20 -6.55
N LEU A 87 -8.79 4.86 -7.51
CA LEU A 87 -7.33 4.79 -7.34
C LEU A 87 -6.61 5.53 -8.47
N HIS A 88 -5.59 6.33 -8.16
CA HIS A 88 -4.61 6.70 -9.20
C HIS A 88 -4.02 5.44 -9.83
N GLN A 89 -3.65 5.48 -11.10
CA GLN A 89 -3.00 4.34 -11.76
C GLN A 89 -1.72 3.90 -11.01
N THR A 90 -0.93 4.85 -10.51
CA THR A 90 0.26 4.57 -9.68
C THR A 90 -0.10 3.91 -8.35
N CYS A 91 -1.16 4.37 -7.69
CA CYS A 91 -1.64 3.81 -6.42
C CYS A 91 -2.16 2.38 -6.57
N ALA A 92 -2.80 2.05 -7.70
CA ALA A 92 -3.22 0.68 -7.99
C ALA A 92 -2.03 -0.28 -8.18
N ASN A 93 -0.84 0.23 -8.53
CA ASN A 93 0.38 -0.56 -8.73
C ASN A 93 1.26 -0.68 -7.47
N LEU A 94 0.77 -0.25 -6.30
CA LEU A 94 1.52 -0.42 -5.05
C LEU A 94 1.72 -1.92 -4.74
N ALA A 95 2.97 -2.31 -4.48
CA ALA A 95 3.32 -3.69 -4.19
C ALA A 95 2.58 -4.20 -2.95
N ARG A 96 2.14 -5.46 -2.97
CA ARG A 96 1.46 -6.05 -1.80
C ARG A 96 2.40 -6.18 -0.60
N LYS A 97 3.70 -6.33 -0.85
CA LYS A 97 4.75 -6.42 0.15
C LYS A 97 5.96 -5.57 -0.24
N ILE A 98 6.63 -5.00 0.76
CA ILE A 98 7.88 -4.26 0.58
C ILE A 98 8.86 -4.57 1.73
N ASP A 99 10.14 -4.50 1.42
CA ASP A 99 11.20 -4.36 2.42
C ASP A 99 11.46 -2.88 2.70
N HIS A 100 11.49 -2.49 3.97
CA HIS A 100 11.68 -1.10 4.36
C HIS A 100 13.08 -0.89 4.96
N PRO A 101 13.89 0.08 4.48
CA PRO A 101 15.28 0.24 4.93
C PRO A 101 15.45 0.51 6.44
N SER A 102 14.40 0.99 7.12
CA SER A 102 14.40 1.23 8.57
C SER A 102 13.64 0.17 9.37
N HIS A 103 13.28 -0.96 8.75
CA HIS A 103 12.60 -2.06 9.42
C HIS A 103 13.03 -3.43 8.88
N ALA A 104 13.43 -4.33 9.78
CA ALA A 104 13.95 -5.65 9.41
C ALA A 104 12.94 -6.62 8.79
N HIS A 105 11.64 -6.47 9.05
CA HIS A 105 10.62 -7.40 8.56
C HIS A 105 9.93 -6.87 7.29
N PRO A 106 9.49 -7.77 6.39
CA PRO A 106 8.65 -7.38 5.27
C PRO A 106 7.34 -6.75 5.76
N LEU A 107 6.94 -5.67 5.10
CA LEU A 107 5.69 -4.97 5.37
C LEU A 107 4.65 -5.36 4.34
N THR A 108 3.39 -5.49 4.77
CA THR A 108 2.25 -5.79 3.90
C THR A 108 1.36 -4.56 3.74
N LEU A 109 0.98 -4.26 2.50
CA LEU A 109 0.06 -3.18 2.18
C LEU A 109 -1.35 -3.55 2.66
N VAL A 110 -1.99 -2.61 3.36
CA VAL A 110 -3.35 -2.74 3.89
C VAL A 110 -4.14 -1.45 3.67
N SER A 111 -5.46 -1.57 3.77
CA SER A 111 -6.40 -0.47 3.64
C SER A 111 -7.28 -0.40 4.91
N GLU A 112 -7.60 0.81 5.36
CA GLU A 112 -8.42 1.04 6.56
C GLU A 112 -9.93 0.81 6.33
N HIS A 113 -10.35 0.31 5.16
CA HIS A 113 -11.76 0.17 4.76
C HIS A 113 -12.56 -0.94 5.48
N GLY A 114 -12.27 -1.21 6.77
CA GLY A 114 -12.99 -2.13 7.64
C GLY A 114 -13.39 -1.48 8.98
N GLU A 115 -14.57 -0.85 8.99
CA GLU A 115 -15.46 -0.64 10.15
C GLU A 115 -15.03 0.14 11.41
N ILE A 116 -13.92 0.88 11.46
CA ILE A 116 -13.70 1.83 12.60
C ILE A 116 -13.21 3.19 12.11
N ILE A 117 -14.17 4.02 11.68
CA ILE A 117 -13.99 5.47 11.59
C ILE A 117 -13.76 5.98 13.03
N GLY A 118 -12.51 6.24 13.42
CA GLY A 118 -12.22 6.94 14.67
C GLY A 118 -10.87 6.68 15.33
N THR A 119 -10.13 5.64 14.93
CA THR A 119 -8.80 5.36 15.49
C THR A 119 -7.74 5.42 14.39
N GLY A 120 -7.42 6.62 13.94
CA GLY A 120 -6.40 6.80 12.90
C GLY A 120 -5.09 6.08 13.27
N VAL A 121 -4.48 5.44 12.28
CA VAL A 121 -3.26 4.65 12.46
C VAL A 121 -2.05 5.57 12.50
N SER A 122 -1.31 5.62 13.61
CA SER A 122 -0.08 6.43 13.69
C SER A 122 1.05 5.83 12.85
N CYS A 123 1.70 6.66 12.02
CA CYS A 123 2.93 6.27 11.33
C CYS A 123 4.09 6.15 12.33
N THR A 124 4.96 5.16 12.13
CA THR A 124 6.16 4.96 12.96
C THR A 124 7.31 5.85 12.52
N ALA A 125 7.34 6.26 11.25
CA ALA A 125 8.43 7.03 10.66
C ALA A 125 8.20 8.55 10.66
N CYS A 126 6.95 9.01 10.85
CA CYS A 126 6.60 10.43 10.81
C CYS A 126 5.46 10.73 11.81
N PRO A 127 5.20 12.01 12.13
CA PRO A 127 4.18 12.38 13.11
C PRO A 127 2.74 12.32 12.57
N TRP A 128 2.56 11.93 11.31
CA TRP A 128 1.27 11.94 10.63
C TRP A 128 0.55 10.59 10.77
N LEU A 129 -0.77 10.62 10.60
CA LEU A 129 -1.59 9.41 10.57
C LEU A 129 -1.54 8.78 9.17
N CYS A 130 -1.38 7.47 9.11
CA CYS A 130 -1.58 6.67 7.93
C CYS A 130 -3.05 6.76 7.50
N THR A 131 -3.31 7.55 6.46
CA THR A 131 -4.63 7.70 5.85
C THR A 131 -4.66 6.98 4.51
N GLY A 132 -5.72 6.22 4.23
CA GLY A 132 -5.87 5.45 3.00
C GLY A 132 -5.14 4.11 3.07
N PHE A 133 -4.23 3.86 2.14
CA PHE A 133 -3.38 2.68 2.15
C PHE A 133 -2.13 2.92 2.97
N PHE A 134 -1.65 1.88 3.64
CA PHE A 134 -0.43 1.93 4.42
C PHE A 134 0.19 0.53 4.55
N TYR A 135 1.47 0.49 4.85
CA TYR A 135 2.21 -0.74 5.09
C TYR A 135 2.31 -1.04 6.59
N ARG A 136 2.09 -2.30 6.97
CA ARG A 136 2.27 -2.78 8.35
C ARG A 136 3.15 -4.02 8.41
N CYS A 137 3.89 -4.16 9.50
CA CYS A 137 4.63 -5.38 9.79
C CYS A 137 3.64 -6.54 10.05
N GLY A 138 3.93 -7.72 9.50
CA GLY A 138 3.15 -8.93 9.70
C GLY A 138 3.46 -9.67 11.02
N ASP A 139 4.58 -9.37 11.69
CA ASP A 139 4.91 -9.98 12.98
C ASP A 139 3.98 -9.43 14.08
N GLY A 140 3.24 -10.32 14.75
CA GLY A 140 2.28 -9.96 15.79
C GLY A 140 2.87 -9.25 17.01
N ARG A 141 4.20 -9.27 17.19
CA ARG A 141 4.92 -8.55 18.25
C ARG A 141 5.54 -7.23 17.75
N CYS A 142 5.34 -6.89 16.48
CA CYS A 142 5.83 -5.67 15.88
C CYS A 142 4.69 -4.72 15.53
N HIS A 143 4.85 -3.44 15.89
CA HIS A 143 3.86 -2.40 15.61
C HIS A 143 4.34 -1.40 14.56
N PHE A 144 5.35 -1.76 13.76
CA PHE A 144 5.89 -0.91 12.71
C PHE A 144 4.87 -0.72 11.58
N LYS A 145 4.56 0.54 11.27
CA LYS A 145 3.60 0.95 10.24
C LYS A 145 4.09 2.23 9.56
N VAL A 146 3.94 2.31 8.24
CA VAL A 146 4.32 3.47 7.41
C VAL A 146 3.33 3.65 6.26
N HIS A 147 3.32 4.82 5.63
CA HIS A 147 2.47 5.12 4.47
C HIS A 147 2.88 4.31 3.24
#